data_AF-A0A973SKB9-F1
#
_entry.id   AF-A0A973SKB9-F1
#
_cell.length_a   1.000
_cell.length_b   1.000
_cell.length_c   1.000
_cell.angle_alpha   90.00
_cell.angle_beta   90.00
_cell.angle_gamma   90.00
#
_symmetry.space_group_name_H-M   'P 1'
#
loop_
_entity.id
_entity.type
_entity.pdbx_description
1 polymer ?
#
loop_
_entity_poly.entity_id
_entity_poly.type
_entity_poly.pdbx_seq_one_letter_code
_entity_poly.pdbx_strand_id
1 'polypeptide(L)'
;MDEQDRLEAGLPSSRGAGAITALVDAIQPMDEATAARLHEASHAMRTPLTSIIGFVEMLAEGGAGPLTADQERLLGVIAGSASDLLRMVDAFDPDVPGPPAGQATAEPTLWSERRSGREFRG
;
A
#
# COMPACT_ATOMS: atom_id res chain seq x y z
N MET A 1 -0.72 -20.41 -65.42
CA MET A 1 -0.04 -20.75 -64.16
C MET A 1 0.25 -19.43 -63.49
N ASP A 2 -0.62 -19.12 -62.54
CA ASP A 2 -1.05 -17.77 -62.17
C ASP A 2 -0.11 -17.03 -61.22
N GLU A 3 0.02 -15.72 -61.44
CA GLU A 3 0.67 -14.77 -60.54
C GLU A 3 -0.14 -14.56 -59.24
N GLN A 4 -1.41 -14.99 -59.24
CA GLN A 4 -2.29 -15.04 -58.07
C GLN A 4 -2.00 -16.20 -57.11
N ASP A 5 -1.24 -17.22 -57.54
CA ASP A 5 -0.93 -18.40 -56.73
C ASP A 5 0.32 -18.19 -55.84
N ARG A 6 1.00 -17.04 -55.97
CA ARG A 6 2.20 -16.69 -55.18
C ARG A 6 1.93 -15.80 -53.97
N LEU A 7 0.68 -15.38 -53.73
CA LEU A 7 0.33 -14.50 -52.61
C LEU A 7 -0.38 -15.20 -51.43
N GLU A 8 -0.67 -16.50 -51.51
CA GLU A 8 -1.35 -17.26 -50.45
C GLU A 8 -0.53 -18.43 -49.86
N ALA A 9 0.80 -18.39 -49.93
CA ALA A 9 1.62 -19.26 -49.09
C ALA A 9 1.65 -18.69 -47.66
N GLY A 10 0.56 -18.98 -46.93
CA GLY A 10 0.25 -18.49 -45.60
C GLY A 10 1.40 -18.59 -44.61
N LEU A 11 1.53 -17.51 -43.83
CA LEU A 11 2.40 -17.38 -42.66
C LEU A 11 2.28 -18.61 -41.74
N PRO A 12 3.28 -19.51 -41.67
CA PRO A 12 3.30 -20.55 -40.67
C PRO A 12 4.12 -20.05 -39.48
N SER A 13 3.47 -19.42 -38.49
CA SER A 13 4.01 -19.30 -37.12
C SER A 13 2.92 -19.06 -36.05
N SER A 14 1.73 -19.65 -36.19
CA SER A 14 0.69 -19.58 -35.15
C SER A 14 0.86 -20.60 -34.02
N ARG A 15 1.65 -21.67 -34.22
CA ARG A 15 1.92 -22.69 -33.17
C ARG A 15 2.73 -22.14 -31.99
N GLY A 16 3.66 -21.22 -32.23
CA GLY A 16 4.48 -20.61 -31.18
C GLY A 16 3.67 -19.64 -30.31
N ALA A 17 2.80 -18.83 -30.93
CA ALA A 17 1.92 -17.92 -30.22
C ALA A 17 0.93 -18.67 -29.31
N GLY A 18 0.33 -19.77 -29.80
CA GLY A 18 -0.59 -20.58 -29.00
C GLY A 18 0.06 -21.27 -27.80
N ALA A 19 1.34 -21.67 -27.90
CA ALA A 19 2.07 -22.25 -26.77
C ALA A 19 2.40 -21.21 -25.69
N ILE A 20 2.73 -19.98 -26.09
CA ILE A 20 2.94 -18.86 -25.15
C ILE A 20 1.62 -18.50 -24.47
N THR A 21 0.52 -18.39 -25.22
CA THR A 21 -0.81 -18.12 -24.64
C THR A 21 -1.22 -19.21 -23.64
N ALA A 22 -1.07 -20.50 -23.98
CA ALA A 22 -1.39 -21.59 -23.07
C ALA A 22 -0.51 -21.60 -21.80
N LEU A 23 0.76 -21.19 -21.91
CA LEU A 23 1.64 -21.04 -20.75
C LEU A 23 1.23 -19.85 -19.87
N VAL A 24 0.86 -18.73 -20.47
CA VAL A 24 0.33 -17.55 -19.77
C VAL A 24 -0.96 -17.91 -19.04
N ASP A 25 -1.91 -18.58 -19.69
CA ASP A 25 -3.18 -19.03 -19.11
C ASP A 25 -2.99 -20.01 -17.94
N ALA A 26 -1.91 -20.80 -17.96
CA ALA A 26 -1.58 -21.72 -16.87
C ALA A 26 -0.95 -21.02 -15.65
N ILE A 27 -0.24 -19.90 -15.85
CA ILE A 27 0.47 -19.16 -14.79
C ILE A 27 -0.42 -18.08 -14.17
N GLN A 28 -1.28 -17.41 -14.96
CA GLN A 28 -2.18 -16.35 -14.50
C GLN A 28 -3.01 -16.71 -13.25
N PRO A 29 -3.64 -17.90 -13.16
CA PRO A 29 -4.45 -18.26 -11.99
C PRO A 29 -3.64 -18.35 -10.69
N MET A 30 -2.36 -18.73 -10.77
CA MET A 30 -1.48 -18.78 -9.60
C MET A 30 -1.11 -17.37 -9.11
N ASP A 31 -0.95 -16.44 -10.05
CA ASP A 31 -0.66 -15.04 -9.77
C ASP A 31 -1.88 -14.36 -9.13
N GLU A 32 -3.07 -14.59 -9.68
CA GLU A 32 -4.34 -14.10 -9.12
C GLU A 32 -4.61 -14.64 -7.71
N ALA A 33 -4.38 -15.93 -7.47
CA ALA A 33 -4.56 -16.52 -6.15
C ALA A 33 -3.56 -15.95 -5.13
N THR A 34 -2.32 -15.70 -5.54
CA THR A 34 -1.30 -15.07 -4.69
C THR A 34 -1.66 -13.62 -4.38
N ALA A 35 -2.09 -12.86 -5.38
CA ALA A 35 -2.52 -11.49 -5.24
C ALA A 35 -3.75 -11.38 -4.30
N ALA A 36 -4.73 -12.27 -4.43
CA ALA A 36 -5.89 -12.31 -3.55
C ALA A 36 -5.52 -12.56 -2.09
N ARG A 37 -4.57 -13.48 -1.83
CA ARG A 37 -4.08 -13.74 -0.46
C ARG A 37 -3.33 -12.54 0.13
N LEU A 38 -2.55 -11.84 -0.69
CA LEU A 38 -1.85 -10.64 -0.25
C LEU A 38 -2.83 -9.51 0.07
N HIS A 39 -3.84 -9.31 -0.77
CA HIS A 39 -4.91 -8.34 -0.55
C HIS A 39 -5.71 -8.64 0.74
N GLU A 40 -6.06 -9.91 1.00
CA GLU A 40 -6.74 -10.33 2.23
C GLU A 40 -5.86 -10.07 3.47
N ALA A 41 -4.58 -10.43 3.40
CA ALA A 41 -3.63 -10.15 4.48
C ALA A 41 -3.49 -8.64 4.74
N SER A 42 -3.40 -7.82 3.69
CA SER A 42 -3.33 -6.37 3.79
C SER A 42 -4.56 -5.80 4.50
N HIS A 43 -5.76 -6.21 4.08
CA HIS A 43 -7.01 -5.81 4.70
C HIS A 43 -7.06 -6.18 6.19
N ALA A 44 -6.68 -7.40 6.53
CA ALA A 44 -6.67 -7.88 7.90
C ALA A 44 -5.67 -7.10 8.79
N MET A 45 -4.57 -6.62 8.23
CA MET A 45 -3.53 -5.87 8.96
C MET A 45 -3.87 -4.39 9.19
N ARG A 46 -4.76 -3.78 8.39
CA ARG A 46 -5.18 -2.40 8.61
C ARG A 46 -5.83 -2.18 9.96
N THR A 47 -6.79 -3.03 10.33
CA THR A 47 -7.52 -2.91 11.60
C THR A 47 -6.60 -2.86 12.82
N PRO A 48 -5.65 -3.81 13.03
CA PRO A 48 -4.75 -3.74 14.16
C PRO A 48 -3.76 -2.56 14.09
N LEU A 49 -3.29 -2.16 12.89
CA LEU A 49 -2.40 -0.98 12.75
C LEU A 49 -3.12 0.33 13.08
N THR A 50 -4.33 0.53 12.55
CA THR A 50 -5.19 1.67 12.88
C THR A 50 -5.50 1.71 14.37
N SER A 51 -5.74 0.56 15.00
CA SER A 51 -5.96 0.49 16.45
C SER A 51 -4.71 0.90 17.25
N ILE A 52 -3.51 0.43 16.85
CA ILE A 52 -2.25 0.83 17.48
C ILE A 52 -2.04 2.33 17.38
N ILE A 53 -2.25 2.91 16.19
CA ILE A 53 -2.14 4.37 15.97
C ILE A 53 -3.12 5.11 16.90
N GLY A 54 -4.39 4.72 16.91
CA GLY A 54 -5.41 5.34 17.77
C GLY A 54 -5.11 5.23 19.27
N PHE A 55 -4.55 4.10 19.73
CA PHE A 55 -4.12 3.98 21.13
C PHE A 55 -2.93 4.88 21.45
N VAL A 56 -1.96 4.99 20.55
CA VAL A 56 -0.82 5.89 20.73
C VAL A 56 -1.28 7.34 20.77
N GLU A 57 -2.21 7.74 19.90
CA GLU A 57 -2.82 9.07 19.89
C GLU A 57 -3.55 9.36 21.21
N MET A 58 -4.41 8.44 21.66
CA MET A 58 -5.12 8.55 22.94
C MET A 58 -4.16 8.71 24.13
N LEU A 59 -3.07 7.94 24.16
CA LEU A 59 -2.05 8.04 25.21
C LEU A 59 -1.29 9.37 25.14
N ALA A 60 -0.91 9.82 23.94
CA ALA A 60 -0.21 11.07 23.71
C ALA A 60 -1.08 12.32 24.03
N GLU A 61 -2.40 12.19 23.96
CA GLU A 61 -3.39 13.19 24.36
C GLU A 61 -3.68 13.19 25.88
N GLY A 62 -3.02 12.31 26.64
CA GLY A 62 -3.16 12.23 28.09
C GLY A 62 -4.34 11.39 28.57
N GLY A 63 -4.93 10.55 27.70
CA GLY A 63 -6.06 9.68 28.02
C GLY A 63 -5.79 8.68 29.15
N ALA A 64 -4.52 8.44 29.50
CA ALA A 64 -4.10 7.61 30.64
C ALA A 64 -3.34 8.39 31.73
N GLY A 65 -3.44 9.73 31.73
CA GLY A 65 -2.69 10.61 32.61
C GLY A 65 -1.36 11.10 32.00
N PRO A 66 -0.55 11.83 32.79
CA PRO A 66 0.70 12.41 32.30
C PRO A 66 1.74 11.34 32.00
N LEU A 67 2.40 11.49 30.85
CA LEU A 67 3.49 10.63 30.41
C LEU A 67 4.85 11.19 30.85
N THR A 68 5.82 10.31 31.05
CA THR A 68 7.21 10.71 31.19
C THR A 68 7.82 11.05 29.83
N ALA A 69 8.88 11.85 29.80
CA ALA A 69 9.56 12.21 28.55
C ALA A 69 10.04 10.97 27.75
N ASP A 70 10.47 9.90 28.44
CA ASP A 70 10.83 8.64 27.78
C ASP A 70 9.64 7.91 27.18
N GLN A 71 8.47 7.94 27.84
CA GLN A 71 7.24 7.35 27.31
C GLN A 71 6.77 8.11 26.06
N GLU A 72 6.81 9.45 26.08
CA GLU A 72 6.49 10.27 24.90
C GLU A 72 7.39 9.94 23.72
N ARG A 73 8.71 9.81 23.95
CA ARG A 73 9.67 9.43 22.92
C ARG A 73 9.37 8.04 22.34
N LEU A 74 9.10 7.06 23.18
CA LEU A 74 8.77 5.69 22.75
C LEU A 74 7.46 5.64 21.96
N LEU A 75 6.42 6.35 22.40
CA LEU A 75 5.16 6.46 21.67
C LEU A 75 5.38 7.07 20.28
N GLY A 76 6.24 8.08 20.14
CA GLY A 76 6.61 8.62 18.84
C GLY A 76 7.23 7.59 17.89
N VAL A 77 8.10 6.71 18.39
CA VAL A 77 8.70 5.62 17.61
C VAL A 77 7.64 4.59 17.18
N ILE A 78 6.73 4.23 18.09
CA ILE A 78 5.65 3.27 17.81
C ILE A 78 4.69 3.83 16.76
N ALA A 79 4.27 5.09 16.88
CA ALA A 79 3.40 5.76 15.91
C ALA A 79 4.04 5.80 14.52
N GLY A 80 5.32 6.18 14.44
CA GLY A 80 6.06 6.21 13.18
C GLY A 80 6.11 4.83 12.52
N SER A 81 6.49 3.81 13.29
CA SER A 81 6.56 2.43 12.81
C SER A 81 5.20 1.89 12.33
N ALA A 82 4.13 2.15 13.08
CA ALA A 82 2.78 1.72 12.72
C ALA A 82 2.27 2.42 11.45
N SER A 83 2.57 3.72 11.30
CA SER A 83 2.22 4.50 10.10
C SER A 83 2.98 4.00 8.88
N ASP A 84 4.27 3.68 9.03
CA ASP A 84 5.09 3.14 7.95
C ASP A 84 4.59 1.76 7.50
N LEU A 85 4.25 0.89 8.44
CA LEU A 85 3.64 -0.41 8.15
C LEU A 85 2.29 -0.25 7.45
N LEU A 86 1.46 0.70 7.87
CA LEU A 86 0.16 0.95 7.24
C LEU A 86 0.34 1.37 5.77
N ARG A 87 1.28 2.28 5.48
CA ARG A 87 1.62 2.68 4.10
C ARG A 87 2.12 1.51 3.26
N MET A 88 2.96 0.64 3.83
CA MET A 88 3.47 -0.53 3.14
C MET A 88 2.35 -1.53 2.83
N VAL A 89 1.43 -1.74 3.78
CA VAL A 89 0.25 -2.59 3.62
C VAL A 89 -0.70 -2.03 2.56
N ASP A 90 -0.92 -0.71 2.56
CA ASP A 90 -1.75 -0.03 1.57
C ASP A 90 -1.18 -0.12 0.15
N ALA A 91 0.15 -0.11 -0.01
CA ALA A 91 0.78 -0.26 -1.32
C ALA A 91 0.55 -1.63 -1.99
N PHE A 92 0.18 -2.65 -1.22
CA PHE A 92 -0.15 -3.99 -1.74
C PHE A 92 -1.64 -4.17 -2.01
N ASP A 93 -2.47 -3.17 -1.71
CA ASP A 93 -3.89 -3.25 -1.92
C ASP A 93 -4.33 -2.47 -3.17
N PRO A 94 -4.82 -3.16 -4.22
CA PRO A 94 -5.28 -2.52 -5.44
C PRO A 94 -6.52 -1.62 -5.24
N ASP A 95 -7.29 -1.80 -4.16
CA ASP A 95 -8.53 -1.05 -3.92
C ASP A 95 -8.33 0.26 -3.14
N VAL A 96 -7.13 0.51 -2.59
CA VAL A 96 -6.81 1.80 -1.97
C VAL A 96 -6.42 2.79 -3.07
N PRO A 97 -7.20 3.87 -3.29
CA PRO A 97 -6.79 4.90 -4.23
C PRO A 97 -5.48 5.53 -3.73
N GLY A 98 -4.46 5.57 -4.61
CA GLY A 98 -3.24 6.32 -4.34
C GLY A 98 -3.56 7.76 -3.93
N PRO A 99 -2.66 8.44 -3.20
CA PRO A 99 -2.93 9.80 -2.74
C PRO A 99 -3.35 10.68 -3.92
N PRO A 100 -4.43 11.48 -3.79
CA PRO A 100 -4.94 12.28 -4.89
C PRO A 100 -3.82 13.17 -5.43
N ALA A 101 -3.69 13.22 -6.75
CA ALA A 101 -2.68 14.03 -7.43
C ALA A 101 -2.73 15.47 -6.91
N GLY A 102 -1.65 15.91 -6.24
CA GLY A 102 -1.57 17.21 -5.57
C GLY A 102 -1.48 17.15 -4.04
N GLN A 103 -1.63 15.99 -3.40
CA GLN A 103 -1.45 15.81 -1.94
C GLN A 103 -0.23 14.95 -1.57
N ALA A 104 0.62 14.58 -2.54
CA ALA A 104 1.84 13.79 -2.29
C ALA A 104 2.96 14.55 -1.55
N THR A 105 2.68 15.71 -0.95
CA THR A 105 3.62 16.48 -0.13
C THR A 105 2.91 17.04 1.11
N ALA A 106 2.33 16.18 1.93
CA ALA A 106 2.50 16.41 3.35
C ALA A 106 3.72 15.60 3.73
N GLU A 107 4.89 16.25 3.84
CA GLU A 107 5.92 15.71 4.73
C GLU A 107 5.21 15.28 6.02
N PRO A 108 5.56 14.12 6.62
CA PRO A 108 4.96 13.71 7.86
C PRO A 108 5.26 14.82 8.86
N THR A 109 4.29 15.72 9.06
CA THR A 109 4.43 16.87 9.93
C THR A 109 4.72 16.29 11.28
N LEU A 110 6.01 16.33 11.63
CA LEU A 110 6.52 15.94 12.92
C LEU A 110 5.59 16.59 13.93
N TRP A 111 5.05 15.77 14.82
CA TRP A 111 4.18 16.21 15.91
C TRP A 111 4.80 17.36 16.75
N SER A 112 6.09 17.67 16.57
CA SER A 112 6.79 18.85 17.10
C SER A 112 6.35 20.20 16.50
N GLU A 113 5.87 20.27 15.26
CA GLU A 113 5.60 21.57 14.59
C GLU A 113 4.20 22.13 14.86
N ARG A 114 3.24 21.27 15.22
CA ARG A 114 1.86 21.73 15.54
C ARG A 114 1.69 22.26 16.97
N ARG A 115 2.67 22.05 17.87
CA ARG A 115 2.65 22.58 19.25
C ARG A 115 3.27 23.97 19.42
N SER A 116 3.97 24.51 18.42
CA SER A 116 4.61 25.83 18.54
C SER A 116 3.62 27.01 18.47
N GLY A 117 2.33 26.77 18.21
CA GLY A 117 1.33 27.81 17.95
C GLY A 117 0.25 28.06 19.02
N ARG A 118 0.39 27.58 20.25
CA ARG A 118 -0.49 28.02 21.35
C ARG A 118 0.33 28.55 22.52
N GLU A 119 0.65 29.83 22.41
CA GLU A 119 0.75 30.72 23.56
C GLU A 119 -0.48 30.51 24.43
N PHE A 120 -0.31 29.97 25.63
CA PHE A 120 -1.34 30.09 26.67
C PHE A 120 -0.93 31.22 27.61
N ARG A 121 -1.46 32.39 27.28
CA ARG A 121 -1.63 33.52 28.18
C ARG A 121 -2.83 33.21 29.08
N GLY A 122 -2.67 33.29 30.39
CA GLY A 122 -3.76 33.27 31.36
C GLY A 122 -3.45 32.42 32.57
#